data_AF-A0A4Q7G6F0-F1
#
_entry.id   AF-A0A4Q7G6F0-F1
#
_cell.length_a   1.000
_cell.length_b   1.000
_cell.length_c   1.000
_cell.angle_alpha   90.00
_cell.angle_beta   90.00
_cell.angle_gamma   90.00
#
_symmetry.space_group_name_H-M   'P 1'
#
loop_
_entity.id
_entity.type
_entity.pdbx_description
1 polymer ?
#
loop_
_entity_poly.entity_id
_entity_poly.type
_entity_poly.pdbx_seq_one_letter_code
_entity_poly.pdbx_strand_id
1 'polypeptide(L)'
;MHTYQFHIAGLRPFHDEEGMELPDAETAWAEALRLVRDIEGSLQPSESWSLEVVEDGATIFRINLATEDMRIRRSSRPAMTMKRSKTL
;
A
#
# COMPACT_ATOMS: atom_id res chain seq x y z
N MET A 1 25.91 1.53 12.22
CA MET A 1 25.16 0.30 11.89
C MET A 1 23.96 0.30 12.79
N HIS A 2 22.79 0.39 12.18
CA HIS A 2 21.49 0.41 12.83
C HIS A 2 20.68 -0.75 12.26
N THR A 3 19.79 -1.32 13.06
CA THR A 3 18.92 -2.41 12.62
C THR A 3 17.60 -1.82 12.16
N TYR A 4 17.24 -2.08 10.91
CA TYR A 4 15.99 -1.62 10.32
C TYR A 4 15.07 -2.81 10.05
N GLN A 5 13.84 -2.80 10.56
CA GLN A 5 12.83 -3.80 10.22
C GLN A 5 11.95 -3.32 9.05
N PHE A 6 11.62 -4.24 8.14
CA PHE A 6 10.78 -3.96 6.97
C PHE A 6 9.45 -4.70 7.07
N HIS A 7 8.43 -4.02 7.59
CA HIS A 7 7.10 -4.61 7.77
C HIS A 7 6.19 -4.34 6.59
N ILE A 8 5.49 -5.37 6.20
CA ILE A 8 4.70 -5.45 5.00
C ILE A 8 3.26 -5.77 5.39
N ALA A 9 2.31 -4.94 4.96
CA ALA A 9 0.88 -5.22 5.09
C ALA A 9 0.19 -5.18 3.72
N GLY A 10 -0.84 -6.01 3.57
CA GLY A 10 -1.57 -6.21 2.31
C GLY A 10 -2.21 -7.59 2.27
N LEU A 11 -2.44 -8.14 1.07
CA LEU A 11 -2.99 -9.50 0.92
C LEU A 11 -2.03 -10.61 1.41
N ARG A 12 -0.72 -10.37 1.34
CA ARG A 12 0.32 -11.25 1.88
C ARG A 12 1.21 -10.44 2.83
N PRO A 13 0.81 -10.29 4.09
CA PRO A 13 1.61 -9.55 5.06
C PRO A 13 2.91 -10.31 5.39
N PHE A 14 3.95 -9.56 5.72
CA PHE A 14 5.23 -10.07 6.18
C PHE A 14 5.73 -9.18 7.32
N HIS A 15 6.06 -9.79 8.45
CA HIS A 15 6.57 -9.08 9.60
C HIS A 15 8.03 -9.48 9.81
N ASP A 16 8.92 -8.55 9.52
CA ASP A 16 10.36 -8.73 9.73
C ASP A 16 10.74 -8.60 11.21
N GLU A 17 10.98 -9.72 11.88
CA GLU A 17 11.38 -9.74 13.30
C GLU A 17 12.88 -9.52 13.52
N GLU A 18 13.71 -9.85 12.53
CA GLU A 18 15.18 -9.78 12.64
C GLU A 18 15.70 -8.41 12.24
N GLY A 19 15.13 -7.82 11.18
CA GLY A 19 15.63 -6.61 10.58
C GLY A 19 16.95 -6.80 9.82
N MET A 20 17.44 -5.71 9.24
CA MET A 20 18.69 -5.67 8.50
C MET A 20 19.63 -4.62 9.10
N GLU A 21 20.88 -5.00 9.34
CA GLU A 21 21.92 -4.04 9.72
C GLU A 21 22.35 -3.22 8.51
N LEU A 22 22.10 -1.91 8.57
CA LEU A 22 22.47 -0.96 7.51
C LEU A 22 23.27 0.21 8.10
N PRO A 23 24.10 0.88 7.28
CA PRO A 23 24.94 1.97 7.76
C PRO A 23 24.13 3.20 8.20
N ASP A 24 23.05 3.51 7.50
CA ASP A 24 22.21 4.70 7.70
C ASP A 24 20.78 4.52 7.15
N ALA A 25 19.92 5.48 7.47
CA ALA A 25 18.53 5.53 7.04
C ALA A 25 18.37 5.75 5.52
N GLU A 26 19.35 6.38 4.85
CA GLU A 26 19.32 6.55 3.38
C GLU A 26 19.46 5.19 2.68
N THR A 27 20.34 4.33 3.20
CA THR A 27 20.49 2.96 2.72
C THR A 27 19.24 2.13 3.01
N ALA A 28 18.62 2.31 4.18
CA ALA A 28 17.34 1.67 4.50
C ALA A 28 16.22 2.11 3.54
N TRP A 29 16.19 3.38 3.16
CA TRP A 29 15.25 3.88 2.16
C TRP A 29 15.48 3.27 0.77
N ALA A 30 16.74 3.10 0.36
CA ALA A 30 17.08 2.45 -0.91
C ALA A 30 16.60 0.98 -0.95
N GLU A 31 16.77 0.24 0.15
CA GLU A 31 16.23 -1.12 0.29
C GLU A 31 14.71 -1.14 0.31
N ALA A 32 14.06 -0.18 0.98
CA ALA A 32 12.60 -0.06 0.95
C ALA A 32 12.07 0.10 -0.48
N LEU A 33 12.71 0.95 -1.30
CA LEU A 33 12.35 1.10 -2.71
C LEU A 33 12.62 -0.18 -3.52
N ARG A 34 13.62 -0.98 -3.15
CA ARG A 34 13.88 -2.28 -3.80
C ARG A 34 12.76 -3.27 -3.50
N LEU A 35 12.32 -3.36 -2.24
CA LEU A 35 11.19 -4.21 -1.86
C LEU A 35 9.91 -3.82 -2.59
N VAL A 36 9.60 -2.51 -2.71
CA VAL A 36 8.45 -2.05 -3.49
C VAL A 36 8.47 -2.58 -4.92
N ARG A 37 9.61 -2.48 -5.61
CA ARG A 37 9.76 -3.01 -6.99
C ARG A 37 9.54 -4.52 -7.07
N ASP A 38 9.96 -5.27 -6.06
CA ASP A 38 9.77 -6.73 -6.01
C ASP A 38 8.27 -7.09 -5.95
N ILE A 39 7.45 -6.23 -5.34
CA ILE A 39 6.01 -6.44 -5.16
C ILE A 39 5.18 -5.92 -6.33
N GLU A 40 5.66 -4.89 -7.05
CA GLU A 40 4.97 -4.29 -8.20
C GLU A 40 4.46 -5.34 -9.20
N GLY A 41 5.24 -6.38 -9.47
CA GLY A 41 4.86 -7.46 -10.39
C GLY A 41 3.70 -8.34 -9.92
N SER A 42 3.31 -8.25 -8.65
CA SER A 42 2.26 -9.07 -8.03
C SER A 42 0.96 -8.33 -7.74
N LEU A 43 0.98 -6.99 -7.80
CA LEU A 43 -0.18 -6.14 -7.49
C LEU A 43 -1.38 -6.48 -8.37
N GLN A 44 -2.54 -6.67 -7.75
CA GLN A 44 -3.81 -6.81 -8.46
C GLN A 44 -4.59 -5.49 -8.45
N PRO A 45 -5.48 -5.22 -9.42
CA PRO A 45 -6.35 -4.05 -9.36
C PRO A 45 -7.26 -4.06 -8.12
N SER A 46 -7.50 -2.88 -7.53
CA SER A 46 -8.29 -2.71 -6.29
C SER A 46 -7.65 -3.32 -5.03
N GLU A 47 -6.32 -3.43 -5.02
CA GLU A 47 -5.52 -3.87 -3.88
C GLU A 47 -4.85 -2.66 -3.21
N SER A 48 -4.59 -2.77 -1.91
CA SER A 48 -3.79 -1.82 -1.16
C SER A 48 -2.70 -2.54 -0.38
N TRP A 49 -1.55 -1.89 -0.30
CA TRP A 49 -0.36 -2.45 0.30
C TRP A 49 0.45 -1.36 1.00
N SER A 50 1.11 -1.68 2.12
CA SER A 50 2.00 -0.74 2.80
C SER A 50 3.30 -1.39 3.24
N LEU A 51 4.40 -0.68 3.04
CA LEU A 51 5.72 -0.98 3.60
C LEU A 51 6.03 0.02 4.71
N GLU A 52 6.38 -0.45 5.89
CA GLU A 52 6.89 0.36 7.00
C GLU A 52 8.34 -0.02 7.29
N VAL A 53 9.19 0.99 7.42
CA VAL A 53 10.58 0.82 7.86
C VAL A 53 10.66 1.31 9.31
N VAL A 54 11.09 0.43 10.20
CA VAL A 54 11.19 0.68 11.64
C VAL A 54 12.65 0.69 12.05
N GLU A 55 13.02 1.65 12.89
CA GLU A 55 14.32 1.76 13.55
C GLU A 55 14.05 1.99 15.05
N ASP A 56 14.67 1.20 15.93
CA ASP A 56 14.50 1.28 17.38
C ASP A 56 13.02 1.29 17.85
N GLY A 57 12.16 0.54 17.14
CA GLY A 57 10.73 0.43 17.43
C GLY A 57 9.87 1.60 16.95
N ALA A 58 10.46 2.59 16.27
CA ALA A 58 9.75 3.71 15.66
C ALA A 58 9.71 3.58 14.13
N THR A 59 8.52 3.73 13.53
CA THR A 59 8.39 3.84 12.07
C THR A 59 9.02 5.14 11.59
N ILE A 60 10.12 5.03 10.84
CA ILE A 60 10.83 6.19 10.28
C ILE A 60 10.41 6.47 8.83
N PHE A 61 9.99 5.44 8.09
CA PHE A 61 9.46 5.60 6.73
C PHE A 61 8.23 4.72 6.52
N ARG A 62 7.33 5.20 5.66
CA ARG A 62 6.19 4.41 5.19
C ARG A 62 5.89 4.70 3.72
N ILE A 63 5.72 3.64 2.96
CA ILE A 63 5.27 3.68 1.57
C ILE A 63 3.89 3.02 1.50
N ASN A 64 2.92 3.72 0.91
CA ASN A 64 1.58 3.18 0.66
C ASN A 64 1.37 3.07 -0.85
N LEU A 65 0.96 1.89 -1.32
CA LEU A 65 0.58 1.65 -2.70
C LEU A 65 -0.89 1.23 -2.73
N ALA A 66 -1.64 1.82 -3.65
CA ALA A 66 -3.02 1.43 -3.91
C ALA A 66 -3.23 1.35 -5.42
N THR A 67 -3.93 0.31 -5.86
CA THR A 67 -4.32 0.12 -7.24
C THR A 67 -5.84 0.29 -7.34
N GLU A 68 -6.33 0.78 -8.49
CA GLU A 68 -7.76 0.92 -8.73
C GLU A 68 -8.16 0.31 -10.07
N ASP A 69 -9.22 -0.49 -10.10
CA ASP A 69 -9.90 -0.81 -11.35
C ASP A 69 -10.93 0.28 -11.70
N MET A 70 -10.51 1.23 -12.53
CA MET A 70 -11.33 2.35 -12.98
C MET A 70 -12.58 1.93 -13.78
N ARG A 71 -12.67 0.68 -14.23
CA ARG A 71 -13.89 0.16 -14.89
C ARG A 71 -15.01 -0.07 -13.87
N ILE A 72 -14.66 -0.51 -12.66
CA ILE A 72 -15.62 -0.76 -11.56
C ILE A 72 -16.13 0.56 -10.95
N ARG A 73 -15.31 1.61 -10.93
CA ARG A 73 -15.71 2.96 -10.49
C ARG A 73 -16.84 3.56 -11.34
N ARG A 74 -16.99 3.19 -12.61
CA ARG A 74 -18.01 3.76 -13.52
C ARG A 74 -19.40 3.15 -13.35
N SER A 75 -19.51 1.91 -12.87
CA SER A 75 -20.78 1.18 -12.72
C SER A 75 -21.56 1.53 -11.44
N SER A 76 -21.02 2.38 -10.57
CA SER A 76 -21.62 2.75 -9.28
C SER A 76 -22.29 4.14 -9.25
N ARG A 77 -22.54 4.79 -10.39
CA ARG A 77 -23.48 5.94 -10.41
C ARG A 77 -24.92 5.41 -10.21
N PRO A 78 -25.63 5.75 -9.12
CA PRO A 78 -27.02 5.34 -8.99
C PRO A 78 -27.85 6.03 -10.06
N ALA A 79 -28.71 5.26 -10.75
CA ALA A 79 -29.71 5.81 -11.65
C ALA A 79 -30.67 6.67 -10.83
N MET A 80 -30.56 7.98 -10.98
CA MET A 80 -31.47 8.96 -10.40
C MET A 80 -32.85 8.71 -11.00
N THR A 81 -33.69 7.97 -10.28
CA THR A 81 -35.04 7.62 -10.72
C THR A 81 -35.90 8.88 -10.68
N MET A 82 -36.14 9.45 -11.86
CA MET A 82 -37.03 10.59 -12.02
C MET A 82 -38.48 10.09 -11.83
N LYS A 83 -39.07 10.37 -10.65
CA LYS A 83 -40.50 10.14 -10.43
C LYS A 83 -41.28 11.06 -11.38
N ARG A 84 -41.94 10.47 -12.38
CA ARG A 84 -42.98 11.19 -13.15
C ARG A 84 -44.17 11.39 -12.23
N SER A 85 -44.36 12.62 -11.75
CA SER A 85 -45.61 13.05 -11.15
C SER A 85 -46.69 13.08 -12.23
N LYS A 86 -47.72 12.27 -12.04
CA LYS A 86 -48.95 12.28 -12.83
C LYS A 86 -49.85 13.36 -12.20
N THR A 87 -50.11 14.45 -12.91
CA THR A 87 -51.12 15.44 -12.52
C THR A 87 -52.38 15.17 -13.33
N LEU A 88 -53.52 15.33 -12.64
CA LEU A 88 -54.90 15.06 -13.03
C LEU A 88 -55.31 15.61 -14.40
#